data_AF-A0A1E1VXQ1-F1
#
_entry.id   AF-A0A1E1VXQ1-F1
#
_cell.length_a   1.000
_cell.length_b   1.000
_cell.length_c   1.000
_cell.angle_alpha   90.00
_cell.angle_beta   90.00
_cell.angle_gamma   90.00
#
_symmetry.space_group_name_H-M   'P 1'
#
loop_
_entity.id
_entity.type
_entity.pdbx_description
1 polymer ?
#
loop_
_entity_poly.entity_id
_entity_poly.type
_entity_poly.pdbx_seq_one_letter_code
_entity_poly.pdbx_strand_id
1 'polypeptide(L)'
;GKGPRELGDKIKQLRQALVDGVDGNMTEVEVLFHYDNMRRIARVKHDYFYNKLEGTPFSMGISLPKGYGDTELMLKDNPLEAKQGKELTGINVTDYFRFSFRVHPDWVYCKYHYLEGHEAETSEIEIWRFLSLLSKNEIDITKQQYTAQNEIDIT
;
A
#
# COMPACT_ATOMS: atom_id res chain seq x y z
N GLY A 1 27.61 -6.48 8.21
CA GLY A 1 27.69 -7.93 7.87
C GLY A 1 29.13 -8.35 7.69
N LYS A 2 29.50 -9.55 8.17
CA LYS A 2 30.87 -10.09 8.19
C LYS A 2 31.30 -10.81 6.88
N GLY A 3 30.58 -10.58 5.78
CA GLY A 3 30.88 -11.16 4.46
C GLY A 3 29.63 -11.67 3.74
N PRO A 4 29.77 -12.21 2.51
CA PRO A 4 28.68 -12.87 1.81
C PRO A 4 28.21 -14.09 2.62
N ARG A 5 26.89 -14.22 2.82
CA ARG A 5 26.21 -15.33 3.53
C ARG A 5 26.34 -15.37 5.05
N GLU A 6 27.05 -14.43 5.68
CA GLU A 6 27.02 -14.30 7.15
C GLU A 6 26.05 -13.19 7.59
N LEU A 7 24.90 -13.61 8.11
CA LEU A 7 23.93 -12.71 8.73
C LEU A 7 24.54 -12.04 9.96
N GLY A 8 24.28 -10.74 10.12
CA GLY A 8 24.65 -10.01 11.33
C GLY A 8 23.84 -10.50 12.54
N ASP A 9 24.39 -10.30 13.74
CA ASP A 9 23.80 -10.85 14.97
C ASP A 9 22.41 -10.28 15.26
N LYS A 10 22.17 -8.99 14.99
CA LYS A 10 20.83 -8.38 15.08
C LYS A 10 19.80 -9.08 14.19
N ILE A 11 20.18 -9.48 12.98
CA ILE A 11 19.27 -10.18 12.05
C ILE A 11 18.98 -11.59 12.53
N LYS A 12 19.98 -12.28 13.08
CA LYS A 12 19.78 -13.62 13.68
C LYS A 12 18.83 -13.55 14.87
N GLN A 13 18.99 -12.55 15.73
CA GLN A 13 18.10 -12.31 16.87
C GLN A 13 16.67 -12.01 16.42
N LEU A 14 16.50 -11.11 15.45
CA LEU A 14 15.19 -10.80 14.86
C LEU A 14 14.51 -12.07 14.32
N ARG A 15 15.24 -12.87 13.54
CA ARG A 15 14.73 -14.13 13.00
C ARG A 15 14.31 -15.09 14.10
N GLN A 16 15.11 -15.20 15.16
CA GLN A 16 14.81 -16.08 16.28
C GLN A 16 13.53 -15.63 17.02
N ALA A 17 13.39 -14.33 17.30
CA ALA A 17 12.19 -13.79 17.93
C ALA A 17 10.91 -14.08 17.13
N LEU A 18 10.97 -13.92 15.79
CA LEU A 18 9.86 -14.26 14.89
C LEU A 18 9.53 -15.76 14.90
N VAL A 19 10.54 -16.63 14.91
CA VAL A 19 10.35 -18.09 14.93
C VAL A 19 9.77 -18.56 16.28
N ASP A 20 10.21 -17.94 17.37
CA ASP A 20 9.76 -18.30 18.73
C ASP A 20 8.39 -17.69 19.09
N GLY A 21 7.81 -16.88 18.20
CA GLY A 21 6.52 -16.23 18.46
C GLY A 21 6.60 -15.20 19.61
N VAL A 22 7.74 -14.52 19.72
CA VAL A 22 7.95 -13.48 20.73
C VAL A 22 7.42 -12.17 20.20
N ASP A 23 6.70 -11.45 21.04
CA ASP A 23 6.20 -10.11 20.73
C ASP A 23 7.25 -9.06 21.06
N GLY A 24 7.43 -8.07 20.18
CA GLY A 24 8.34 -6.98 20.48
C GLY A 24 8.76 -6.16 19.26
N ASN A 25 9.85 -5.43 19.44
CA ASN A 25 10.43 -4.58 18.40
C ASN A 25 11.96 -4.57 18.47
N MET A 26 12.58 -4.28 17.33
CA MET A 26 14.03 -4.10 17.20
C MET A 26 14.30 -2.89 16.32
N THR A 27 14.95 -1.87 16.87
CA THR A 27 15.25 -0.63 16.17
C THR A 27 16.68 -0.58 15.63
N GLU A 28 16.88 0.25 14.61
CA GLU A 28 18.17 0.47 13.95
C GLU A 28 18.86 -0.83 13.51
N VAL A 29 18.09 -1.73 12.89
CA VAL A 29 18.61 -2.95 12.31
C VAL A 29 19.22 -2.59 10.96
N GLU A 30 20.53 -2.76 10.84
CA GLU A 30 21.26 -2.51 9.60
C GLU A 30 20.99 -3.61 8.57
N VAL A 31 20.46 -3.23 7.42
CA VAL A 31 20.12 -4.14 6.33
C VAL A 31 20.68 -3.65 4.99
N LEU A 32 20.87 -4.61 4.09
CA LEU A 32 21.15 -4.36 2.68
C LEU A 32 19.81 -4.41 1.94
N PHE A 33 19.33 -3.26 1.49
CA PHE A 33 18.08 -3.16 0.74
C PHE A 33 18.37 -3.23 -0.76
N HIS A 34 17.67 -4.13 -1.45
CA HIS A 34 17.85 -4.37 -2.87
C HIS A 34 16.86 -3.56 -3.70
N TYR A 35 17.33 -2.91 -4.76
CA TYR A 35 16.51 -2.23 -5.76
C TYR A 35 16.71 -2.85 -7.15
N ASP A 36 15.76 -2.61 -8.05
CA ASP A 36 15.80 -2.99 -9.46
C ASP A 36 16.18 -4.46 -9.68
N ASN A 37 15.46 -5.39 -9.06
CA ASN A 37 15.74 -6.83 -9.19
C ASN A 37 17.21 -7.17 -8.82
N MET A 38 17.65 -6.69 -7.65
CA MET A 38 19.00 -6.89 -7.09
C MET A 38 20.14 -6.22 -7.87
N ARG A 39 19.87 -5.33 -8.83
CA ARG A 39 20.92 -4.60 -9.57
C ARG A 39 21.60 -3.49 -8.75
N ARG A 40 20.92 -2.97 -7.72
CA ARG A 40 21.44 -1.94 -6.82
C ARG A 40 21.20 -2.34 -5.36
N ILE A 41 22.08 -1.91 -4.47
CA ILE A 41 22.00 -2.18 -3.03
C ILE A 41 22.24 -0.87 -2.27
N ALA A 42 21.40 -0.58 -1.29
CA ALA A 42 21.65 0.47 -0.30
C ALA A 42 21.85 -0.12 1.09
N ARG A 43 22.68 0.54 1.89
CA ARG A 43 22.80 0.26 3.32
C ARG A 43 21.84 1.17 4.05
N VAL A 44 20.83 0.59 4.68
CA VAL A 44 19.76 1.33 5.36
C VAL A 44 19.55 0.76 6.76
N LYS A 45 18.91 1.55 7.62
CA LYS A 45 18.48 1.12 8.95
C LYS A 45 16.98 1.01 8.96
N HIS A 46 16.46 -0.10 9.46
CA HIS A 46 15.03 -0.34 9.59
C HIS A 46 14.67 -0.61 11.05
N ASP A 47 13.47 -0.20 11.42
CA ASP A 47 12.84 -0.55 12.68
C ASP A 47 11.82 -1.67 12.42
N TYR A 48 11.94 -2.76 13.17
CA TYR A 48 11.10 -3.95 13.03
C TYR A 48 10.15 -4.06 14.20
N PHE A 49 8.89 -4.32 13.92
CA PHE A 49 7.83 -4.56 14.90
C PHE A 49 7.21 -5.91 14.59
N TYR A 50 7.08 -6.79 15.57
CA TYR A 50 6.66 -8.15 15.33
C TYR A 50 5.85 -8.74 16.48
N ASN A 51 4.94 -9.65 16.14
CA ASN A 51 4.01 -10.28 17.07
C ASN A 51 3.60 -11.68 16.56
N LYS A 52 3.22 -12.58 17.46
CA LYS A 52 2.64 -13.88 17.09
C LYS A 52 1.20 -13.72 16.57
N LEU A 53 0.79 -14.57 15.63
CA LEU A 53 -0.60 -14.65 15.20
C LEU A 53 -1.33 -15.72 16.00
N GLU A 54 -2.22 -15.31 16.89
CA GLU A 54 -2.96 -16.21 17.77
C GLU A 54 -3.70 -17.31 17.00
N GLY A 55 -3.67 -18.53 17.53
CA GLY A 55 -4.28 -19.70 16.89
C GLY A 55 -3.51 -20.24 15.69
N THR A 56 -2.34 -19.69 15.36
CA THR A 56 -1.49 -20.17 14.25
C THR A 56 -0.03 -20.33 14.67
N PRO A 57 0.78 -21.13 13.95
CA PRO A 57 2.23 -21.21 14.17
C PRO A 57 3.01 -20.06 13.51
N PHE A 58 2.33 -19.01 13.04
CA PHE A 58 2.95 -17.90 12.30
C PHE A 58 3.14 -16.67 13.18
N SER A 59 4.16 -15.89 12.85
CA SER A 59 4.39 -14.55 13.41
C SER A 59 4.39 -13.52 12.28
N MET A 60 3.86 -12.34 12.56
CA MET A 60 3.85 -11.21 11.63
C MET A 60 4.92 -10.20 12.05
N GLY A 61 5.64 -9.66 11.07
CA GLY A 61 6.60 -8.59 11.27
C GLY A 61 6.42 -7.49 10.24
N ILE A 62 6.49 -6.24 10.68
CA ILE A 62 6.49 -5.04 9.84
C ILE A 62 7.88 -4.40 9.94
N SER A 63 8.40 -3.94 8.80
CA SER A 63 9.69 -3.26 8.70
C SER A 63 9.50 -1.85 8.18
N LEU A 64 9.87 -0.85 8.98
CA LEU A 64 9.79 0.56 8.63
C LEU A 64 11.20 1.14 8.41
N PRO A 65 11.47 1.81 7.28
CA PRO A 65 12.75 2.49 7.08
C PRO A 65 12.94 3.59 8.12
N LYS A 66 14.12 3.68 8.74
CA LYS A 66 14.37 4.75 9.71
C LYS A 66 14.48 6.10 8.98
N GLY A 67 13.71 7.09 9.44
CA GLY A 67 13.68 8.44 8.85
C GLY A 67 12.76 8.58 7.64
N TYR A 68 11.93 7.58 7.35
CA TYR A 68 10.89 7.66 6.32
C TYR A 68 9.72 6.71 6.66
N GLY A 69 8.47 7.17 6.51
CA GLY A 69 7.28 6.35 6.77
C GLY A 69 6.82 6.33 8.23
N ASP A 70 7.32 7.24 9.05
CA ASP A 70 6.78 7.58 10.38
C ASP A 70 5.57 8.51 10.31
N THR A 71 5.34 9.11 9.15
CA THR A 71 4.26 10.05 8.87
C THR A 71 3.60 9.65 7.55
N GLU A 72 2.27 9.76 7.53
CA GLU A 72 1.47 9.57 6.32
C GLU A 72 0.73 10.87 5.99
N LEU A 73 0.64 11.17 4.70
CA LEU A 73 -0.22 12.24 4.21
C LEU A 73 -1.64 11.68 4.07
N MET A 74 -2.42 11.83 5.14
CA MET A 74 -3.84 11.55 5.10
C MET A 74 -4.53 12.62 4.24
N LEU A 75 -5.11 12.19 3.12
CA LEU A 75 -6.12 13.00 2.46
C LEU A 75 -7.27 13.17 3.46
N LYS A 76 -7.66 14.41 3.76
CA LYS A 76 -8.82 14.67 4.64
C LYS A 76 -10.04 13.94 4.07
N ASP A 77 -11.01 13.61 4.94
CA ASP A 77 -12.25 12.86 4.67
C ASP A 77 -13.20 13.48 3.62
N ASN A 78 -12.69 14.36 2.77
CA ASN A 78 -13.39 14.96 1.66
C ASN A 78 -12.94 14.31 0.34
N PRO A 79 -13.37 13.07 0.02
CA PRO A 79 -13.22 12.49 -1.32
C PRO A 79 -13.94 13.33 -2.39
N LEU A 80 -14.64 14.38 -1.95
CA LEU A 80 -15.28 15.38 -2.77
C LEU A 80 -14.30 16.33 -3.47
N GLU A 81 -13.00 16.39 -3.22
CA GLU A 81 -12.14 17.21 -4.10
C GLU A 81 -12.15 16.72 -5.56
N ALA A 82 -12.30 15.40 -5.80
CA ALA A 82 -12.49 14.88 -7.14
C ALA A 82 -13.92 15.11 -7.69
N LYS A 83 -14.95 15.09 -6.82
CA LYS A 83 -16.37 15.23 -7.19
C LYS A 83 -16.79 16.70 -7.35
N GLN A 84 -16.40 17.54 -6.41
CA GLN A 84 -16.52 18.99 -6.39
C GLN A 84 -15.41 19.68 -7.20
N GLY A 85 -14.36 18.96 -7.63
CA GLY A 85 -13.25 19.55 -8.38
C GLY A 85 -13.71 20.39 -9.55
N LYS A 86 -14.68 19.91 -10.34
CA LYS A 86 -15.25 20.69 -11.44
C LYS A 86 -16.07 21.90 -10.94
N GLU A 87 -16.82 21.76 -9.86
CA GLU A 87 -17.68 22.83 -9.32
C GLU A 87 -16.85 23.93 -8.62
N LEU A 88 -15.79 23.55 -7.92
CA LEU A 88 -14.90 24.44 -7.17
C LEU A 88 -13.79 25.05 -8.04
N THR A 89 -13.22 24.28 -8.96
CA THR A 89 -12.06 24.71 -9.77
C THR A 89 -12.43 25.05 -11.21
N GLY A 90 -13.61 24.65 -11.69
CA GLY A 90 -14.01 24.77 -13.10
C GLY A 90 -13.32 23.78 -14.04
N ILE A 91 -12.39 22.96 -13.54
CA ILE A 91 -11.55 22.06 -14.33
C ILE A 91 -12.11 20.64 -14.25
N ASN A 92 -12.16 19.94 -15.40
CA ASN A 92 -12.60 18.56 -15.41
C ASN A 92 -11.49 17.64 -14.89
N VAL A 93 -11.82 16.60 -14.13
CA VAL A 93 -10.81 15.66 -13.60
C VAL A 93 -9.96 15.03 -14.71
N THR A 94 -10.54 14.81 -15.89
CA THR A 94 -9.83 14.30 -17.08
C THR A 94 -8.79 15.28 -17.63
N ASP A 95 -8.90 16.58 -17.31
CA ASP A 95 -7.99 17.61 -17.82
C ASP A 95 -6.59 17.50 -17.21
N TYR A 96 -6.49 17.02 -15.96
CA TYR A 96 -5.21 16.73 -15.29
C TYR A 96 -4.42 15.63 -15.98
N PHE A 97 -5.07 14.80 -16.82
CA PHE A 97 -4.50 13.63 -17.47
C PHE A 97 -4.46 13.76 -19.01
N ARG A 98 -4.62 14.98 -19.55
CA ARG A 98 -4.53 15.25 -21.01
C ARG A 98 -3.14 14.98 -21.61
N PHE A 99 -2.10 14.98 -20.78
CA PHE A 99 -0.73 14.67 -21.19
C PHE A 99 -0.38 13.22 -20.86
N SER A 100 0.77 12.75 -21.32
CA SER A 100 1.26 11.41 -20.97
C SER A 100 1.44 11.28 -19.45
N PHE A 101 0.52 10.57 -18.82
CA PHE A 101 0.60 10.19 -17.41
C PHE A 101 0.94 8.70 -17.29
N ARG A 102 1.45 8.32 -16.13
CA ARG A 102 1.74 6.94 -15.77
C ARG A 102 1.20 6.69 -14.38
N VAL A 103 0.80 5.45 -14.15
CA VAL A 103 0.29 4.99 -12.86
C VAL A 103 1.13 3.80 -12.42
N HIS A 104 1.13 3.48 -11.13
CA HIS A 104 1.91 2.33 -10.67
C HIS A 104 1.26 1.05 -11.22
N PRO A 105 1.98 0.20 -11.97
CA PRO A 105 1.37 -0.92 -12.68
C PRO A 105 0.76 -1.95 -11.73
N ASP A 106 1.36 -2.11 -10.54
CA ASP A 106 0.96 -3.14 -9.57
C ASP A 106 -0.09 -2.68 -8.54
N TRP A 107 -0.51 -1.41 -8.57
CA TRP A 107 -1.51 -0.91 -7.62
C TRP A 107 -2.91 -1.27 -8.08
N VAL A 108 -3.77 -1.64 -7.12
CA VAL A 108 -5.20 -1.83 -7.36
C VAL A 108 -5.91 -0.51 -7.07
N TYR A 109 -6.30 0.22 -8.11
CA TYR A 109 -6.94 1.53 -7.97
C TYR A 109 -8.46 1.42 -7.85
N CYS A 110 -9.13 1.01 -8.93
CA CYS A 110 -10.59 0.94 -9.00
C CYS A 110 -10.99 -0.28 -9.84
N LYS A 111 -11.15 -1.43 -9.19
CA LYS A 111 -11.55 -2.66 -9.86
C LYS A 111 -13.03 -2.92 -9.74
N TYR A 112 -13.64 -3.34 -10.84
CA TYR A 112 -14.97 -3.92 -10.82
C TYR A 112 -14.92 -5.27 -10.10
N HIS A 113 -15.95 -5.55 -9.29
CA HIS A 113 -16.08 -6.84 -8.61
C HIS A 113 -16.12 -8.01 -9.61
N TYR A 114 -16.76 -7.79 -10.77
CA TYR A 114 -16.71 -8.68 -11.91
C TYR A 114 -15.91 -8.02 -13.05
N LEU A 115 -14.85 -8.69 -13.49
CA LEU A 115 -13.97 -8.21 -14.56
C LEU A 115 -14.55 -8.41 -15.96
N GLU A 116 -15.55 -9.27 -16.11
CA GLU A 116 -16.18 -9.58 -17.40
C GLU A 116 -16.77 -8.29 -18.03
N GLY A 117 -16.28 -7.91 -19.22
CA GLY A 117 -16.67 -6.66 -19.90
C GLY A 117 -15.99 -5.38 -19.39
N HIS A 118 -15.14 -5.50 -18.37
CA HIS A 118 -14.44 -4.39 -17.72
C HIS A 118 -12.90 -4.52 -17.80
N GLU A 119 -12.40 -5.44 -18.61
CA GLU A 119 -10.97 -5.63 -18.84
C GLU A 119 -10.33 -4.38 -19.45
N ALA A 120 -9.08 -4.14 -19.05
CA ALA A 120 -8.23 -3.08 -19.58
C ALA A 120 -6.84 -3.65 -19.84
N GLU A 121 -6.22 -3.26 -20.95
CA GLU A 121 -4.89 -3.74 -21.33
C GLU A 121 -3.78 -3.18 -20.43
N THR A 122 -4.01 -2.00 -19.83
CA THR A 122 -3.04 -1.31 -18.98
C THR A 122 -3.74 -0.62 -17.81
N SER A 123 -3.00 -0.43 -16.71
CA SER A 123 -3.49 0.28 -15.51
C SER A 123 -3.85 1.75 -15.84
N GLU A 124 -3.18 2.37 -16.80
CA GLU A 124 -3.52 3.71 -17.28
C GLU A 124 -4.91 3.77 -17.95
N ILE A 125 -5.24 2.78 -18.79
CA ILE A 125 -6.56 2.69 -19.44
C ILE A 125 -7.66 2.44 -18.39
N GLU A 126 -7.39 1.56 -17.42
CA GLU A 126 -8.31 1.24 -16.33
C GLU A 126 -8.68 2.50 -15.53
N ILE A 127 -7.68 3.26 -15.08
CA ILE A 127 -7.90 4.53 -14.38
C ILE A 127 -8.61 5.55 -15.26
N TRP A 128 -8.18 5.71 -16.52
CA TRP A 128 -8.78 6.70 -17.42
C TRP A 128 -10.28 6.45 -17.65
N ARG A 129 -10.67 5.18 -17.81
CA ARG A 129 -12.08 4.77 -17.94
C ARG A 129 -12.85 5.18 -16.67
N PHE A 130 -12.32 4.87 -15.49
CA PHE A 130 -12.95 5.26 -14.23
C PHE A 130 -13.11 6.78 -14.09
N LEU A 131 -12.05 7.56 -14.32
CA LEU A 131 -12.07 9.03 -14.22
C LEU A 131 -13.03 9.67 -15.23
N SER A 132 -13.11 9.12 -16.44
CA SER A 132 -14.04 9.57 -17.47
C SER A 132 -15.50 9.35 -17.08
N LEU A 133 -15.80 8.20 -16.48
CA LEU A 133 -17.14 7.88 -15.99
C LEU A 133 -17.52 8.73 -14.76
N LEU A 134 -16.56 8.96 -13.86
CA LEU A 134 -16.73 9.87 -12.72
C LEU A 134 -17.04 11.30 -13.19
N SER A 135 -16.27 11.81 -14.15
CA SER A 135 -16.46 13.14 -14.77
C SER A 135 -17.85 13.36 -15.36
N LYS A 136 -18.43 12.30 -15.94
CA LYS A 136 -19.77 12.32 -16.54
C LYS A 136 -20.89 12.06 -15.53
N ASN A 137 -20.57 11.86 -14.26
CA ASN A 137 -21.49 11.42 -13.21
C ASN A 137 -22.19 10.07 -13.55
N GLU A 138 -21.52 9.19 -14.30
CA GLU A 138 -22.03 7.86 -14.67
C GLU A 138 -21.69 6.79 -13.61
N ILE A 139 -20.81 7.10 -12.65
CA ILE A 139 -20.49 6.24 -11.50
C ILE A 139 -20.78 6.99 -10.20
N ASP A 140 -21.38 6.30 -9.24
CA ASP A 140 -21.59 6.79 -7.88
C ASP A 140 -20.59 6.17 -6.90
N ILE A 141 -19.52 6.90 -6.63
CA ILE A 141 -18.45 6.51 -5.69
C ILE A 141 -18.86 6.57 -4.21
N THR A 142 -20.07 7.07 -3.89
CA THR A 142 -20.55 7.15 -2.50
C THR A 142 -21.30 5.90 -2.06
N LYS A 143 -21.64 5.03 -3.01
CA LYS A 143 -22.27 3.74 -2.70
C LYS A 143 -21.23 2.79 -2.15
N GLN A 144 -21.40 2.41 -0.89
CA GLN A 144 -20.66 1.30 -0.31
C GLN A 144 -21.04 0.01 -1.03
N GLN A 145 -20.05 -0.66 -1.61
CA GLN A 145 -20.24 -1.93 -2.31
C GLN A 145 -20.34 -3.12 -1.34
N TYR A 146 -19.81 -2.97 -0.12
CA TYR A 146 -19.87 -3.98 0.91
C TYR A 146 -20.68 -3.44 2.09
N THR A 147 -21.62 -4.23 2.59
CA THR A 147 -22.25 -3.97 3.89
C THR A 147 -21.18 -4.00 4.97
N ALA A 148 -21.21 -3.01 5.87
CA ALA A 148 -20.42 -3.06 7.08
C ALA A 148 -20.68 -4.40 7.79
N GLN A 149 -19.62 -5.15 8.07
CA GLN A 149 -19.70 -6.33 8.92
C GLN A 149 -20.27 -5.85 10.26
N ASN A 150 -21.47 -6.31 10.64
CA ASN A 150 -21.96 -6.09 12.00
C ASN A 150 -20.87 -6.59 12.96
N GLU A 151 -20.49 -5.77 13.93
CA GLU A 151 -19.61 -6.15 15.03
C GLU A 151 -20.13 -7.47 15.62
N ILE A 152 -19.40 -8.55 15.36
CA ILE A 152 -19.60 -9.78 16.10
C ILE A 152 -19.01 -9.48 17.46
N ASP A 153 -19.87 -9.13 18.42
CA ASP A 153 -19.53 -9.10 19.83
C ASP A 153 -19.03 -10.50 20.22
N ILE A 154 -17.72 -10.67 20.24
CA ILE A 154 -17.08 -11.83 20.87
C ILE A 154 -16.98 -11.48 22.35
N THR A 155 -18.07 -11.73 23.10
CA THR A 155 -18.02 -11.93 24.55
C THR A 155 -17.31 -13.24 24.90
#